data_AF-A0A8J2J1K0-F1
#
_entry.id   AF-A0A8J2J1K0-F1
#
_cell.length_a   1.000
_cell.length_b   1.000
_cell.length_c   1.000
_cell.angle_alpha   90.00
_cell.angle_beta   90.00
_cell.angle_gamma   90.00
#
_symmetry.space_group_name_H-M   'P 1'
#
loop_
_entity.id
_entity.type
_entity.pdbx_description
1 polymer ?
#
loop_
_entity_poly.entity_id
_entity_poly.type
_entity_poly.pdbx_seq_one_letter_code
_entity_poly.pdbx_strand_id
1 'polypeptide(L)'
;MRKQGKYEEALLMLEKLLQLETGSFGALHPETLETRKDIAWTLIELRRYDDAQKILYQVLKTEQDRLLPKDPNLLRTKMLMCDILSCQQQHETAVSKLTGVVEDFQEIL
;
A
#
# COMPACT_ATOMS: atom_id res chain seq x y z
N MET A 1 -0.65 5.09 -23.68
CA MET A 1 -1.34 3.84 -24.11
C MET A 1 -0.48 2.58 -23.92
N ARG A 2 0.72 2.43 -24.51
CA ARG A 2 1.52 1.19 -24.35
C ARG A 2 1.98 0.86 -22.91
N LYS A 3 2.21 1.88 -22.06
CA LYS A 3 2.64 1.67 -20.67
C LYS A 3 1.48 1.26 -19.75
N GLN A 4 0.34 1.96 -19.85
CA GLN A 4 -0.89 1.60 -19.12
C GLN A 4 -1.23 0.12 -19.34
N GLY A 5 -1.35 -0.32 -20.60
CA GLY A 5 -1.69 -1.72 -20.89
C GLY A 5 -0.78 -2.76 -20.24
N LYS A 6 0.51 -2.44 -20.03
CA LYS A 6 1.44 -3.31 -19.30
C LYS A 6 1.20 -3.28 -17.79
N TYR A 7 0.83 -2.13 -17.23
CA TYR A 7 0.47 -2.00 -15.82
C TYR A 7 -0.87 -2.68 -15.52
N GLU A 8 -1.86 -2.64 -16.42
CA GLU A 8 -3.08 -3.43 -16.26
C GLU A 8 -2.79 -4.95 -16.28
N GLU A 9 -1.92 -5.41 -17.18
CA GLU A 9 -1.51 -6.82 -17.22
C GLU A 9 -0.73 -7.21 -15.94
N ALA A 10 0.21 -6.36 -15.50
CA ALA A 10 0.94 -6.57 -14.25
C ALA A 10 0.00 -6.63 -13.05
N LEU A 11 -1.00 -5.75 -12.98
CA LEU A 11 -1.99 -5.75 -11.91
C LEU A 11 -2.74 -7.09 -11.84
N LEU A 12 -3.20 -7.61 -12.98
CA LEU A 12 -3.88 -8.91 -13.05
C LEU A 12 -2.98 -10.07 -12.59
N MET A 13 -1.69 -10.04 -12.91
CA MET A 13 -0.73 -11.05 -12.47
C MET A 13 -0.49 -10.96 -10.96
N LEU A 14 -0.30 -9.75 -10.44
CA LEU A 14 -0.09 -9.51 -9.01
C LEU A 14 -1.32 -9.86 -8.17
N GLU A 15 -2.54 -9.60 -8.65
CA GLU A 15 -3.77 -10.01 -7.96
C GLU A 15 -3.90 -11.53 -7.84
N LYS A 16 -3.50 -12.27 -8.89
CA LYS A 16 -3.44 -13.74 -8.84
C LYS A 16 -2.38 -14.23 -7.86
N LEU A 17 -1.19 -13.62 -7.90
CA LEU A 17 -0.13 -13.93 -6.94
C LEU A 17 -0.59 -13.69 -5.50
N LEU A 18 -1.24 -12.56 -5.25
CA LEU A 18 -1.78 -12.22 -3.94
C LEU A 18 -2.77 -13.26 -3.43
N GLN A 19 -3.65 -13.78 -4.30
CA GLN A 19 -4.59 -14.84 -3.93
C GLN A 19 -3.86 -16.14 -3.53
N LEU A 20 -2.83 -16.54 -4.29
CA LEU A 20 -2.03 -17.73 -4.00
C LEU A 20 -1.24 -17.60 -2.69
N GLU A 21 -0.57 -16.47 -2.49
CA GLU A 21 0.20 -16.19 -1.27
C GLU A 21 -0.71 -16.08 -0.05
N THR A 22 -1.87 -15.41 -0.19
CA THR A 22 -2.85 -15.31 0.90
C THR A 22 -3.37 -16.69 1.31
N GLY A 23 -3.59 -17.60 0.35
CA GLY A 23 -4.01 -18.97 0.63
C GLY A 23 -2.90 -19.86 1.21
N SER A 24 -1.64 -19.61 0.85
CA SER A 24 -0.50 -20.44 1.22
C SER A 24 0.17 -20.01 2.53
N PHE A 25 0.37 -18.70 2.70
CA PHE A 25 1.13 -18.13 3.81
C PHE A 25 0.28 -17.25 4.74
N GLY A 26 -0.89 -16.84 4.28
CA GLY A 26 -1.80 -15.96 5.00
C GLY A 26 -1.63 -14.48 4.66
N ALA A 27 -2.69 -13.69 4.88
CA ALA A 27 -2.78 -12.30 4.43
C ALA A 27 -1.72 -11.34 5.00
N LEU A 28 -1.11 -11.69 6.13
CA LEU A 28 -0.15 -10.86 6.87
C LEU A 28 1.28 -11.39 6.77
N HIS A 29 1.55 -12.37 5.89
CA HIS A 29 2.89 -12.87 5.67
C HIS A 29 3.75 -11.79 4.95
N PRO A 30 5.05 -11.65 5.26
CA PRO A 30 5.90 -10.62 4.64
C PRO A 30 5.85 -10.59 3.11
N GLU A 31 5.87 -11.76 2.45
CA GLU A 31 5.77 -11.85 0.99
C GLU A 31 4.42 -11.35 0.47
N THR A 32 3.32 -11.68 1.16
CA THR A 32 1.98 -11.20 0.81
C THR A 32 1.85 -9.68 0.99
N LEU A 33 2.50 -9.12 2.01
CA LEU A 33 2.55 -7.66 2.22
C LEU A 33 3.39 -6.97 1.14
N GLU A 34 4.45 -7.62 0.65
CA GLU A 34 5.26 -7.14 -0.45
C GLU A 34 4.46 -7.09 -1.76
N THR A 35 3.77 -8.17 -2.11
CA THR A 35 2.88 -8.21 -3.28
C THR A 35 1.79 -7.14 -3.21
N ARG A 36 1.25 -6.85 -2.01
CA ARG A 36 0.30 -5.74 -1.83
C ARG A 36 0.92 -4.37 -2.15
N LYS A 37 2.18 -4.14 -1.77
CA LYS A 37 2.89 -2.88 -2.10
C LYS A 37 3.13 -2.75 -3.60
N ASP A 38 3.44 -3.85 -4.29
CA ASP A 38 3.61 -3.86 -5.74
C ASP A 38 2.29 -3.61 -6.49
N ILE A 39 1.17 -4.15 -5.99
CA ILE A 39 -0.18 -3.82 -6.48
C ILE A 39 -0.45 -2.33 -6.30
N ALA A 40 -0.20 -1.79 -5.10
CA ALA A 40 -0.41 -0.36 -4.83
C ALA A 40 0.43 0.53 -5.75
N TRP A 41 1.71 0.20 -5.97
CA TRP A 41 2.56 0.92 -6.90
C TRP A 41 2.04 0.86 -8.34
N THR A 42 1.59 -0.32 -8.79
CA THR A 42 0.98 -0.48 -10.11
C THR A 42 -0.28 0.38 -10.26
N LEU A 43 -1.10 0.47 -9.20
CA LEU A 43 -2.28 1.33 -9.17
C LEU A 43 -1.93 2.83 -9.22
N ILE A 44 -0.82 3.25 -8.60
CA ILE A 44 -0.31 4.63 -8.72
C ILE A 44 0.03 4.96 -10.17
N GLU A 45 0.73 4.07 -10.88
CA GLU A 45 1.06 4.24 -12.30
C GLU A 45 -0.20 4.29 -13.19
N LEU A 46 -1.26 3.60 -12.77
CA LEU A 46 -2.59 3.65 -13.41
C LEU A 46 -3.44 4.84 -12.96
N ARG A 47 -2.94 5.72 -12.08
CA ARG A 47 -3.66 6.84 -11.47
C ARG A 47 -4.90 6.44 -10.66
N ARG A 48 -4.94 5.20 -10.18
CA ARG A 48 -5.98 4.64 -9.30
C ARG A 48 -5.59 4.84 -7.83
N TYR A 49 -5.45 6.10 -7.43
CA TYR A 49 -4.88 6.50 -6.15
C TYR A 49 -5.69 6.01 -4.94
N ASP A 50 -7.02 6.02 -5.02
CA ASP A 50 -7.90 5.61 -3.92
C ASP A 50 -7.79 4.11 -3.60
N ASP A 51 -7.64 3.28 -4.64
CA ASP A 51 -7.44 1.83 -4.49
C ASP A 51 -6.06 1.54 -3.89
N ALA A 52 -5.03 2.22 -4.38
CA ALA A 52 -3.66 2.10 -3.86
C ALA A 52 -3.59 2.49 -2.37
N GLN A 53 -4.29 3.57 -1.99
CA GLN A 53 -4.30 4.07 -0.62
C GLN A 53 -4.91 3.06 0.36
N LYS A 54 -6.05 2.45 -0.01
CA LYS A 54 -6.70 1.41 0.82
C LYS A 54 -5.78 0.23 1.09
N ILE A 55 -5.04 -0.21 0.07
CA ILE A 55 -4.10 -1.33 0.19
C ILE A 55 -2.93 -0.97 1.10
N LEU A 56 -2.27 0.18 0.85
CA LEU A 56 -1.12 0.60 1.66
C LEU A 56 -1.51 0.86 3.11
N TYR A 57 -2.73 1.32 3.38
CA TYR A 57 -3.19 1.50 4.75
C TYR A 57 -3.21 0.19 5.54
N GLN A 58 -3.72 -0.89 4.95
CA GLN A 58 -3.72 -2.23 5.58
C GLN A 58 -2.30 -2.75 5.83
N VAL A 59 -1.40 -2.53 4.86
CA VAL A 59 0.01 -2.91 5.00
C VAL A 59 0.69 -2.10 6.09
N LEU A 60 0.51 -0.78 6.11
CA LEU A 60 1.10 0.12 7.08
C LEU A 60 0.72 -0.26 8.51
N LYS A 61 -0.57 -0.52 8.76
CA LYS A 61 -1.05 -0.95 10.09
C LYS A 61 -0.34 -2.22 10.55
N THR A 62 -0.21 -3.20 9.65
CA THR A 62 0.45 -4.48 9.95
C THR A 62 1.95 -4.33 10.20
N GLU A 63 2.63 -3.51 9.38
CA GLU A 63 4.08 -3.29 9.49
C GLU A 63 4.43 -2.43 10.71
N GLN A 64 3.62 -1.42 11.07
CA GLN A 64 3.86 -0.57 12.25
C GLN A 64 3.84 -1.36 13.56
N ASP A 65 2.97 -2.37 13.68
CA ASP A 65 2.88 -3.20 14.88
C ASP A 65 4.05 -4.18 15.02
N ARG A 66 4.73 -4.50 13.91
CA ARG A 66 5.71 -5.61 13.83
C ARG A 66 7.15 -5.15 13.59
N LEU A 67 7.34 -4.00 12.97
CA LEU A 67 8.63 -3.53 12.50
C LEU A 67 9.08 -2.29 13.27
N LEU A 68 10.39 -2.12 13.39
CA LEU A 68 10.96 -0.93 14.00
C LEU A 68 10.67 0.31 13.13
N PRO A 69 10.56 1.52 13.71
CA PRO A 69 10.25 2.74 12.95
C PRO A 69 11.19 3.07 11.78
N LYS A 70 12.41 2.52 11.77
CA LYS A 70 13.44 2.71 10.73
C LYS A 70 13.58 1.50 9.80
N ASP A 71 12.68 0.52 9.87
CA ASP A 71 12.73 -0.65 9.02
C ASP A 71 12.53 -0.26 7.54
N PRO A 72 13.36 -0.76 6.61
CA PRO A 72 13.24 -0.43 5.19
C PRO A 72 11.87 -0.74 4.58
N ASN A 73 11.19 -1.79 5.03
CA ASN A 73 9.87 -2.15 4.51
C ASN A 73 8.82 -1.13 4.93
N LEU A 74 8.82 -0.75 6.22
CA LEU A 74 7.94 0.28 6.75
C LEU A 74 8.19 1.64 6.09
N LEU A 75 9.46 1.99 5.84
CA LEU A 75 9.82 3.22 5.12
C LEU A 75 9.30 3.20 3.68
N ARG A 76 9.43 2.08 2.97
CA ARG A 76 8.90 1.93 1.61
C ARG A 76 7.39 2.13 1.55
N THR A 77 6.64 1.53 2.48
CA THR A 77 5.18 1.72 2.56
C THR A 77 4.81 3.19 2.76
N LYS A 78 5.50 3.88 3.66
CA LYS A 78 5.31 5.32 3.89
C LYS A 78 5.63 6.16 2.66
N MET A 79 6.71 5.83 1.93
CA MET A 79 7.07 6.51 0.69
C MET A 79 5.96 6.39 -0.37
N LEU A 80 5.44 5.18 -0.59
CA LEU A 80 4.35 4.97 -1.55
C LEU A 80 3.08 5.75 -1.17
N MET A 81 2.79 5.88 0.13
CA MET A 81 1.68 6.71 0.60
C MET A 81 1.94 8.22 0.37
N CYS A 82 3.17 8.69 0.56
CA CYS A 82 3.55 10.07 0.23
C CYS A 82 3.37 10.37 -1.27
N ASP A 83 3.70 9.42 -2.15
CA ASP A 83 3.53 9.57 -3.59
C ASP A 83 2.05 9.72 -3.98
N ILE A 84 1.17 8.92 -3.38
CA ILE A 84 -0.29 9.02 -3.56
C ILE A 84 -0.80 10.39 -3.12
N LEU A 85 -0.42 10.83 -1.92
CA LEU A 85 -0.91 12.09 -1.34
C LEU A 85 -0.41 13.30 -2.14
N SER A 86 0.81 13.21 -2.67
CA SER A 86 1.36 14.19 -3.61
C SER A 86 0.57 14.24 -4.92
N CYS A 87 0.16 13.09 -5.46
CA CYS A 87 -0.65 13.02 -6.67
C CYS A 87 -2.09 13.53 -6.46
N GLN A 88 -2.64 13.42 -5.24
CA GLN A 88 -3.99 13.88 -4.88
C GLN A 88 -4.06 15.38 -4.51
N GLN A 89 -2.97 16.16 -4.67
CA GLN A 89 -2.85 17.55 -4.21
C GLN A 89 -3.13 17.76 -2.71
N GLN A 90 -3.09 16.70 -1.90
CA GLN A 90 -3.26 16.76 -0.45
C GLN A 90 -1.89 16.95 0.24
N HIS A 91 -1.14 17.97 -0.18
CA HIS A 91 0.24 18.21 0.26
C HIS A 91 0.36 18.49 1.77
N GLU A 92 -0.65 19.12 2.39
CA GLU A 92 -0.60 19.49 3.81
C GLU A 92 -0.87 18.33 4.78
N THR A 93 -1.41 17.20 4.30
CA THR A 93 -1.91 16.13 5.17
C THR A 93 -1.13 14.82 5.05
N ALA A 94 -0.02 14.78 4.32
CA ALA A 94 0.68 13.51 4.10
C ALA A 94 1.27 12.93 5.39
N VAL A 95 2.03 13.74 6.13
CA VAL A 95 2.61 13.34 7.42
C VAL A 95 1.52 13.24 8.49
N SER A 96 0.61 14.21 8.55
CA SER A 96 -0.49 14.25 9.53
C SER A 96 -1.49 13.10 9.36
N LYS A 97 -1.80 12.64 8.14
CA LYS A 97 -2.61 11.42 7.93
C LYS A 97 -1.79 10.17 8.23
N LEU A 98 -0.51 10.11 7.86
CA LEU A 98 0.30 8.94 8.22
C LEU A 98 0.42 8.75 9.74
N THR A 99 0.41 9.84 10.52
CA THR A 99 0.35 9.80 11.99
C THR A 99 -1.07 9.69 12.54
N GLY A 100 -2.05 10.39 11.96
CA GLY A 100 -3.43 10.51 12.46
C GLY A 100 -4.38 9.39 12.01
N VAL A 101 -4.12 8.72 10.88
CA VAL A 101 -4.92 7.55 10.47
C VAL A 101 -4.66 6.34 11.40
N VAL A 102 -3.64 6.42 12.26
CA VAL A 102 -3.47 5.49 13.39
C VAL A 102 -4.48 5.80 14.51
N GLU A 103 -4.75 7.08 14.77
CA GLU A 103 -5.66 7.55 15.83
C GLU A 103 -7.13 7.39 15.40
N ASP A 104 -7.49 7.80 14.17
CA ASP A 104 -8.87 7.76 13.66
C ASP A 104 -9.48 6.34 13.60
N PHE A 105 -8.66 5.29 13.58
CA PHE A 105 -9.14 3.90 13.58
C PHE A 105 -9.00 3.19 14.94
N GLN A 106 -8.42 3.83 15.96
CA GLN A 106 -8.52 3.38 17.35
C GLN A 106 -9.88 3.75 17.98
N GLU A 107 -10.61 4.71 17.42
CA GLU A 107 -11.96 5.10 17.90
C GLU A 107 -13.12 4.22 17.37
N ILE A 108 -12.84 3.25 16.49
CA ILE A 108 -13.87 2.38 15.87
C ILE A 108 -13.82 0.92 16.39
N LEU A 109 -13.15 0.65 17.52
CA LEU A 109 -13.18 -0.63 18.23
C LEU A 109 -13.58 -0.45 19.69
#